data_AF-S3LE74-F1
#
_entry.id   AF-S3LE74-F1
#
_cell.length_a   1.000
_cell.length_b   1.000
_cell.length_c   1.000
_cell.angle_alpha   90.00
_cell.angle_beta   90.00
_cell.angle_gamma   90.00
#
_symmetry.space_group_name_H-M   'P 1'
#
loop_
_entity.id
_entity.type
_entity.pdbx_description
1 polymer ?
#
loop_
_entity_poly.entity_id
_entity_poly.type
_entity_poly.pdbx_seq_one_letter_code
_entity_poly.pdbx_strand_id
1 'polypeptide(L)'
;MDFGNKIALIIETLNTNQAAFAKLLGISTGVVSEFVNGVREPSKGFLFGLSELGISLDWFITGEGRMFRVPHTVGDRLKEARLECNLDIETVSNLLEISFTEYQSYEKNEIEPSAAILEKLEKIFNINSVYIRNGHGNMFTNIPGGALINGKLVLNPETPPEYKRQYKIPHITRTENSSYAEIADVDKSLMDEIYDLKKRIEQLEQSK
;
A
#
# COMPACT_ATOMS: atom_id res chain seq x y z
N MET A 1 21.79 -6.71 6.31
CA MET A 1 21.40 -5.90 5.14
C MET A 1 22.05 -4.53 5.31
N ASP A 2 22.91 -4.11 4.38
CA ASP A 2 23.52 -2.78 4.40
C ASP A 2 22.51 -1.67 4.04
N PHE A 3 22.92 -0.41 4.19
CA PHE A 3 22.06 0.74 3.91
C PHE A 3 21.65 0.85 2.44
N GLY A 4 22.53 0.48 1.50
CA GLY A 4 22.24 0.54 0.07
C GLY A 4 21.08 -0.38 -0.31
N ASN A 5 21.11 -1.62 0.18
CA ASN A 5 20.04 -2.60 0.01
C ASN A 5 18.72 -2.16 0.67
N LYS A 6 18.78 -1.56 1.86
CA LYS A 6 17.58 -1.01 2.53
C LYS A 6 16.97 0.15 1.73
N ILE A 7 17.79 1.03 1.15
CA ILE A 7 17.31 2.14 0.31
C ILE A 7 16.71 1.62 -1.00
N ALA A 8 17.34 0.65 -1.65
CA ALA A 8 16.79 0.01 -2.85
C ALA A 8 15.43 -0.62 -2.56
N LEU A 9 15.30 -1.31 -1.43
CA LEU A 9 14.05 -1.92 -0.99
C LEU A 9 12.97 -0.87 -0.68
N ILE A 10 13.31 0.27 -0.08
CA ILE A 10 12.35 1.39 0.11
C ILE A 10 11.84 1.89 -1.25
N ILE A 11 12.74 2.11 -2.21
CA ILE A 11 12.39 2.60 -3.55
C ILE A 11 11.46 1.63 -4.27
N GLU A 12 11.76 0.34 -4.19
CA GLU A 12 10.91 -0.73 -4.74
C GLU A 12 9.54 -0.76 -4.05
N THR A 13 9.52 -0.70 -2.71
CA THR A 13 8.27 -0.82 -1.94
C THR A 13 7.36 0.39 -2.13
N LEU A 14 7.93 1.59 -2.33
CA LEU A 14 7.18 2.78 -2.70
C LEU A 14 6.77 2.83 -4.18
N ASN A 15 7.05 1.77 -4.94
CA ASN A 15 6.79 1.65 -6.38
C ASN A 15 7.29 2.88 -7.17
N THR A 16 8.50 3.32 -6.85
CA THR A 16 9.13 4.51 -7.42
C THR A 16 10.49 4.20 -8.02
N ASN A 17 11.19 5.21 -8.50
CA ASN A 17 12.57 5.09 -8.99
C ASN A 17 13.49 6.07 -8.26
N GLN A 18 14.80 5.92 -8.42
CA GLN A 18 15.79 6.76 -7.72
C GLN A 18 15.59 8.26 -7.97
N ALA A 19 15.17 8.67 -9.17
CA ALA A 19 14.99 10.08 -9.49
C ALA A 19 13.75 10.68 -8.81
N ALA A 20 12.64 9.94 -8.81
CA ALA A 20 11.42 10.35 -8.11
C ALA A 20 11.61 10.32 -6.58
N PHE A 21 12.30 9.31 -6.05
CA PHE A 21 12.66 9.23 -4.64
C PHE A 21 13.59 10.37 -4.20
N ALA A 22 14.59 10.71 -5.01
CA ALA A 22 15.47 11.85 -4.76
C ALA A 22 14.69 13.16 -4.67
N LYS A 23 13.70 13.34 -5.57
CA LYS A 23 12.82 14.52 -5.57
C LYS A 23 11.96 14.60 -4.31
N LEU A 24 11.42 13.47 -3.81
CA LEU A 24 10.66 13.43 -2.56
C LEU A 24 11.49 13.89 -1.36
N LEU A 25 12.78 13.56 -1.36
CA LEU A 25 13.72 13.89 -0.28
C LEU A 25 14.46 15.22 -0.48
N GLY A 26 14.22 15.93 -1.59
CA GLY A 26 14.91 17.18 -1.90
C GLY A 26 16.41 17.03 -2.14
N ILE A 27 16.86 15.87 -2.61
CA ILE A 27 18.28 15.56 -2.92
C ILE A 27 18.47 15.24 -4.40
N SER A 28 19.72 15.12 -4.85
CA SER A 28 19.99 14.72 -6.24
C SER A 28 19.91 13.20 -6.42
N THR A 29 19.55 12.75 -7.62
CA THR A 29 19.55 11.32 -7.99
C THR A 29 20.93 10.69 -7.83
N GLY A 30 22.01 11.46 -8.08
CA GLY A 30 23.38 11.01 -7.89
C GLY A 30 23.67 10.62 -6.44
N VAL A 31 23.18 11.40 -5.48
CA VAL A 31 23.31 11.09 -4.04
C VAL A 31 22.58 9.80 -3.68
N VAL A 32 21.38 9.56 -4.24
CA VAL A 32 20.66 8.28 -4.04
C VAL A 32 21.45 7.11 -4.62
N SER A 33 22.02 7.26 -5.81
CA SER A 33 22.86 6.23 -6.44
C SER A 33 24.12 5.92 -5.62
N GLU A 34 24.79 6.94 -5.08
CA GLU A 34 25.94 6.76 -4.19
C GLU A 34 25.57 5.97 -2.93
N PHE A 35 24.39 6.21 -2.35
CA PHE A 35 23.91 5.44 -1.21
C PHE A 35 23.61 3.98 -1.56
N VAL A 36 22.86 3.73 -2.65
CA VAL A 36 22.48 2.38 -3.09
C VAL A 36 23.72 1.54 -3.40
N ASN A 37 24.76 2.15 -3.96
CA ASN A 37 26.03 1.47 -4.28
C ASN A 37 27.01 1.41 -3.08
N GLY A 38 26.63 1.90 -1.91
CA GLY A 38 27.50 1.91 -0.72
C GLY A 38 28.72 2.83 -0.83
N VAL A 39 28.74 3.73 -1.82
CA VAL A 39 29.82 4.72 -2.01
C VAL A 39 29.74 5.80 -0.94
N ARG A 40 28.54 6.08 -0.45
CA ARG A 40 28.27 7.11 0.54
C ARG A 40 27.35 6.57 1.63
N GLU A 41 27.62 6.99 2.87
CA GLU A 41 26.76 6.70 4.01
C GLU A 41 25.63 7.74 4.14
N PRO A 42 24.40 7.32 4.54
CA PRO A 42 23.29 8.23 4.78
C PRO A 42 23.60 9.28 5.86
N SER A 43 23.27 10.54 5.57
CA SER A 43 23.43 11.62 6.54
C SER A 43 22.24 11.71 7.51
N LYS A 44 22.40 12.41 8.64
CA LYS A 44 21.27 12.71 9.55
C LYS A 44 20.09 13.37 8.83
N GLY A 45 20.36 14.31 7.93
CA GLY A 45 19.32 14.99 7.14
C GLY A 45 18.55 14.02 6.24
N PHE A 46 19.24 13.03 5.66
CA PHE A 46 18.58 11.97 4.90
C PHE A 46 17.70 11.09 5.80
N LEU A 47 18.18 10.73 7.00
CA LEU A 47 17.37 9.99 7.98
C LEU A 47 16.11 10.75 8.38
N PHE A 48 16.19 12.07 8.60
CA PHE A 48 14.99 12.88 8.83
C PHE A 48 14.03 12.82 7.64
N GLY A 49 14.52 12.93 6.41
CA GLY A 49 13.69 12.78 5.22
C GLY A 49 13.02 11.41 5.10
N LEU A 50 13.74 10.32 5.40
CA LEU A 50 13.14 8.97 5.47
C LEU A 50 12.05 8.91 6.53
N SER A 51 12.29 9.53 7.69
CA SER A 51 11.29 9.59 8.74
C SER A 51 10.03 10.33 8.25
N GLU A 52 10.14 11.46 7.56
CA GLU A 52 8.97 12.16 6.99
C GLU A 52 8.20 11.32 5.97
N LEU A 53 8.87 10.41 5.26
CA LEU A 53 8.23 9.43 4.37
C LEU A 53 7.58 8.23 5.10
N GLY A 54 7.55 8.25 6.44
CA GLY A 54 6.97 7.17 7.23
C GLY A 54 7.87 5.96 7.43
N ILE A 55 9.14 6.03 7.06
CA ILE A 55 10.11 4.93 7.27
C ILE A 55 10.54 4.89 8.74
N SER A 56 10.59 3.69 9.31
CA SER A 56 11.12 3.42 10.65
C SER A 56 12.64 3.55 10.65
N LEU A 57 13.17 4.48 11.46
CA LEU A 57 14.62 4.62 11.63
C LEU A 57 15.23 3.44 12.38
N ASP A 58 14.49 2.81 13.29
CA ASP A 58 14.94 1.60 13.98
C ASP A 58 15.19 0.49 12.95
N TRP A 59 14.23 0.21 12.08
CA TRP A 59 14.42 -0.76 10.99
C TRP A 59 15.53 -0.33 10.03
N PHE A 60 15.57 0.95 9.66
CA PHE A 60 16.58 1.43 8.73
C PHE A 60 18.00 1.29 9.29
N ILE A 61 18.20 1.55 10.58
CA ILE A 61 19.50 1.48 11.24
C ILE A 61 19.85 0.04 11.62
N THR A 62 18.99 -0.65 12.38
CA THR A 62 19.30 -1.97 12.95
C THR A 62 18.92 -3.12 12.01
N GLY A 63 17.94 -2.92 11.14
CA GLY A 63 17.32 -3.99 10.34
C GLY A 63 16.22 -4.75 11.09
N GLU A 64 15.90 -4.36 12.32
CA GLU A 64 14.90 -5.01 13.15
C GLU A 64 13.56 -4.26 13.11
N GLY A 65 12.45 -4.98 13.28
CA GLY A 65 11.11 -4.40 13.23
C GLY A 65 10.58 -4.18 11.81
N ARG A 66 9.60 -3.28 11.66
CA ARG A 66 8.92 -3.00 10.38
C ARG A 66 9.55 -1.81 9.66
N MET A 67 9.63 -1.91 8.33
CA MET A 67 10.14 -0.84 7.46
C MET A 67 9.34 0.44 7.55
N PHE A 68 8.02 0.34 7.47
CA PHE A 68 7.14 1.49 7.69
C PHE A 68 6.76 1.58 9.15
N ARG A 69 6.74 2.80 9.66
CA ARG A 69 6.09 3.08 10.93
C ARG A 69 4.61 2.76 10.79
N VAL A 70 4.06 2.08 11.79
CA VAL A 70 2.61 2.09 11.94
C VAL A 70 2.23 3.52 12.27
N PRO A 71 1.21 4.09 11.65
CA PRO A 71 0.68 5.36 12.10
C PRO A 71 0.39 5.26 13.61
N HIS A 72 1.16 6.01 14.39
CA HIS A 72 1.33 5.74 15.83
C HIS A 72 0.19 6.35 16.63
N THR A 73 -0.37 7.44 16.12
CA THR A 73 -1.46 8.17 16.75
C THR A 73 -2.81 7.85 16.10
N VAL A 74 -3.89 8.18 16.79
CA VAL A 74 -5.25 8.03 16.25
C VAL A 74 -5.41 8.89 15.00
N GLY A 75 -4.88 10.11 15.01
CA GLY A 75 -4.92 11.04 13.88
C GLY A 75 -4.18 10.54 12.66
N ASP A 76 -2.99 9.93 12.83
CA ASP A 76 -2.24 9.37 11.71
C ASP A 76 -3.03 8.24 11.02
N ARG A 77 -3.68 7.39 11.83
CA ARG A 77 -4.49 6.25 11.32
C ARG A 77 -5.78 6.71 10.65
N LEU A 78 -6.40 7.77 11.15
CA LEU A 78 -7.55 8.40 10.51
C LEU A 78 -7.17 8.99 9.15
N LYS A 79 -6.04 9.71 9.11
CA LYS A 79 -5.51 10.32 7.89
C LYS A 79 -5.19 9.28 6.83
N GLU A 80 -4.52 8.21 7.24
CA GLU A 80 -4.20 7.09 6.35
C GLU A 80 -5.47 6.44 5.80
N ALA A 81 -6.43 6.08 6.66
CA ALA A 81 -7.68 5.47 6.22
C ALA A 81 -8.49 6.39 5.27
N ARG A 82 -8.47 7.70 5.50
CA ARG A 82 -9.10 8.69 4.62
C ARG A 82 -8.43 8.73 3.23
N LEU A 83 -7.09 8.72 3.20
CA LEU A 83 -6.33 8.76 1.95
C LEU A 83 -6.49 7.46 1.15
N GLU A 84 -6.55 6.31 1.80
CA GLU A 84 -6.85 5.01 1.16
C GLU A 84 -8.26 4.98 0.55
N CYS A 85 -9.23 5.65 1.18
CA CYS A 85 -10.56 5.87 0.60
C CYS A 85 -10.60 6.97 -0.48
N ASN A 86 -9.47 7.65 -0.76
CA ASN A 86 -9.36 8.79 -1.68
C ASN A 86 -10.37 9.92 -1.37
N LEU A 87 -10.52 10.24 -0.08
CA LEU A 87 -11.42 11.29 0.39
C LEU A 87 -10.63 12.54 0.83
N ASP A 88 -11.18 13.72 0.56
CA ASP A 88 -10.72 14.95 1.20
C ASP A 88 -11.35 15.14 2.59
N ILE A 89 -10.80 16.08 3.37
CA ILE A 89 -11.27 16.37 4.72
C ILE A 89 -12.71 16.90 4.70
N GLU A 90 -13.10 17.67 3.68
CA GLU A 90 -14.44 18.25 3.58
C GLU A 90 -15.51 17.17 3.39
N THR A 91 -15.27 16.24 2.47
CA THR A 91 -16.15 15.10 2.17
C THR A 91 -16.34 14.23 3.41
N VAL A 92 -15.25 13.89 4.11
CA VAL A 92 -15.33 13.04 5.29
C VAL A 92 -16.04 13.76 6.46
N SER A 93 -15.82 15.07 6.62
CA SER A 93 -16.46 15.88 7.66
C SER A 93 -17.97 15.95 7.45
N ASN A 94 -18.39 16.17 6.19
CA ASN A 94 -19.80 16.19 5.81
C ASN A 94 -20.47 14.84 6.06
N LEU A 95 -19.81 13.73 5.70
CA LEU A 95 -20.32 12.37 5.94
C LEU A 95 -20.41 11.99 7.42
N LEU A 96 -19.47 12.50 8.24
CA LEU A 96 -19.49 12.31 9.69
C LEU A 96 -20.44 13.28 10.42
N GLU A 97 -20.97 14.28 9.70
CA GLU A 97 -21.78 15.39 10.22
C GLU A 97 -21.05 16.19 11.31
N ILE A 98 -19.77 16.46 11.08
CA ILE A 98 -18.92 17.28 11.96
C ILE A 98 -18.31 18.44 11.18
N SER A 99 -17.74 19.40 11.89
CA SER A 99 -17.05 20.52 11.24
C SER A 99 -15.73 20.07 10.60
N PHE A 100 -15.33 20.74 9.52
CA PHE A 100 -14.00 20.56 8.90
C PHE A 100 -12.87 20.68 9.93
N THR A 101 -12.96 21.69 10.79
CA THR A 101 -11.95 21.97 11.82
C THR A 101 -11.85 20.83 12.82
N GLU A 102 -12.98 20.23 13.20
CA GLU A 102 -13.01 19.12 14.14
C GLU A 102 -12.31 17.88 13.57
N TYR A 103 -12.63 17.49 12.33
CA TYR A 103 -11.91 16.36 11.70
C TYR A 103 -10.42 16.67 11.51
N GLN A 104 -10.08 17.90 11.12
CA GLN A 104 -8.69 18.32 10.99
C GLN A 104 -7.94 18.24 12.34
N SER A 105 -8.56 18.61 13.45
CA SER A 105 -7.98 18.48 14.78
C SER A 105 -7.77 17.02 15.18
N TYR A 106 -8.61 16.08 14.70
CA TYR A 106 -8.34 14.65 14.87
C TYR A 106 -7.05 14.24 14.14
N GLU A 107 -6.88 14.58 12.86
CA GLU A 107 -5.66 14.21 12.11
C GLU A 107 -4.40 14.86 12.67
N LYS A 108 -4.53 16.05 13.27
CA LYS A 108 -3.42 16.74 13.96
C LYS A 108 -3.14 16.21 15.36
N ASN A 109 -3.94 15.26 15.86
CA ASN A 109 -3.88 14.74 17.23
C ASN A 109 -4.08 15.80 18.31
N GLU A 110 -4.82 16.86 18.00
CA GLU A 110 -5.20 17.90 18.96
C GLU A 110 -6.40 17.43 19.81
N ILE A 111 -7.29 16.63 19.21
CA ILE A 111 -8.51 16.13 19.83
C ILE A 111 -8.67 14.64 19.45
N GLU A 112 -9.13 13.81 20.38
CA GLU A 112 -9.48 12.42 20.09
C GLU A 112 -10.94 12.28 19.62
N PRO A 113 -11.21 11.43 18.62
CA PRO A 113 -12.58 11.13 18.18
C PRO A 113 -13.36 10.39 19.27
N SER A 114 -14.61 10.80 19.49
CA SER A 114 -15.50 10.11 20.41
C SER A 114 -15.87 8.70 19.90
N ALA A 115 -16.37 7.84 20.81
CA ALA A 115 -16.84 6.51 20.42
C ALA A 115 -17.94 6.54 19.34
N ALA A 116 -18.79 7.57 19.35
CA ALA A 116 -19.83 7.76 18.34
C ALA A 116 -19.24 8.05 16.95
N ILE A 117 -18.17 8.84 16.87
CA ILE A 117 -17.46 9.10 15.60
C ILE A 117 -16.77 7.83 15.10
N LEU A 118 -16.14 7.05 16.00
CA LEU A 118 -15.54 5.77 15.64
C LEU A 118 -16.57 4.78 15.09
N GLU A 119 -17.78 4.74 15.65
CA GLU A 119 -18.88 3.93 15.13
C GLU A 119 -19.36 4.42 13.75
N LYS A 120 -19.46 5.74 13.53
CA LYS A 120 -19.75 6.31 12.21
C LYS A 120 -18.67 5.93 11.19
N LEU A 121 -17.40 5.98 11.58
CA LEU A 121 -16.26 5.59 10.73
C LEU A 121 -16.35 4.12 10.31
N GLU A 122 -16.71 3.25 11.26
CA GLU A 122 -16.88 1.83 11.02
C GLU A 122 -18.05 1.54 10.07
N LYS A 123 -19.19 2.23 10.24
CA LYS A 123 -20.39 1.99 9.43
C LYS A 123 -20.33 2.61 8.04
N ILE A 124 -19.81 3.81 7.91
CA ILE A 124 -19.85 4.59 6.65
C ILE A 124 -18.68 4.21 5.75
N PHE A 125 -17.49 4.03 6.34
CA PHE A 125 -16.24 3.86 5.59
C PHE A 125 -15.67 2.44 5.73
N ASN A 126 -16.34 1.55 6.47
CA ASN A 126 -15.83 0.23 6.81
C ASN A 126 -14.46 0.29 7.50
N ILE A 127 -14.16 1.33 8.27
CA ILE A 127 -12.87 1.48 8.95
C ILE A 127 -12.91 0.75 10.30
N ASN A 128 -11.93 -0.10 10.56
CA ASN A 128 -11.84 -0.86 11.79
C ASN A 128 -11.51 0.04 12.99
N SER A 129 -12.42 0.11 13.95
CA SER A 129 -12.24 0.94 15.14
C SER A 129 -11.15 0.44 16.09
N VAL A 130 -10.75 -0.85 16.02
CA VAL A 130 -9.56 -1.37 16.71
C VAL A 130 -8.31 -0.79 16.06
N TYR A 131 -8.23 -0.85 14.72
CA TYR A 131 -7.12 -0.25 13.97
C TYR A 131 -6.96 1.22 14.33
N ILE A 132 -8.03 2.03 14.25
CA ILE A 132 -7.94 3.47 14.56
C ILE A 132 -7.47 3.73 16.01
N ARG A 133 -7.85 2.90 16.97
CA ARG A 133 -7.47 3.09 18.38
C ARG A 133 -6.02 2.76 18.69
N ASN A 134 -5.49 1.68 18.12
CA ASN A 134 -4.20 1.15 18.57
C ASN A 134 -3.32 0.58 17.44
N GLY A 135 -3.75 0.69 16.19
CA GLY A 135 -3.02 0.20 15.02
C GLY A 135 -3.01 -1.32 14.88
N HIS A 136 -3.84 -2.05 15.64
CA HIS A 136 -3.95 -3.50 15.54
C HIS A 136 -5.08 -3.92 14.59
N GLY A 137 -4.85 -5.03 13.87
CA GLY A 137 -5.82 -5.57 12.91
C GLY A 137 -5.76 -4.88 11.54
N ASN A 138 -6.68 -5.26 10.66
CA ASN A 138 -6.81 -4.66 9.33
C ASN A 138 -7.45 -3.28 9.45
N MET A 139 -7.01 -2.34 8.61
CA MET A 139 -7.56 -0.98 8.54
C MET A 139 -9.06 -0.95 8.21
N PHE A 140 -9.53 -1.86 7.35
CA PHE A 140 -10.94 -1.97 6.98
C PHE A 140 -11.59 -3.23 7.57
N THR A 141 -12.83 -3.10 8.08
CA THR A 141 -13.66 -4.19 8.62
C THR A 141 -14.21 -5.09 7.51
N ASN A 142 -14.58 -4.49 6.39
CA ASN A 142 -14.97 -5.16 5.15
C ASN A 142 -14.14 -4.53 4.05
N ILE A 143 -13.42 -5.32 3.26
CA ILE A 143 -12.64 -4.79 2.14
C ILE A 143 -13.61 -4.10 1.18
N PRO A 144 -13.51 -2.77 0.93
CA PRO A 144 -14.34 -2.12 -0.07
C PRO A 144 -13.92 -2.65 -1.45
N GLY A 145 -14.66 -3.62 -1.98
CA GLY A 145 -14.55 -4.07 -3.37
C GLY A 145 -13.46 -5.09 -3.71
N GLY A 146 -13.04 -5.95 -2.77
CA GLY A 146 -12.11 -7.03 -3.09
C GLY A 146 -12.21 -8.22 -2.15
N ALA A 147 -12.72 -9.34 -2.64
CA ALA A 147 -12.52 -10.61 -1.95
C ALA A 147 -11.02 -10.94 -1.95
N LEU A 148 -10.49 -11.34 -0.80
CA LEU A 148 -9.20 -12.01 -0.74
C LEU A 148 -9.37 -13.42 -1.32
N ILE A 149 -9.09 -13.59 -2.60
CA ILE A 149 -9.00 -14.92 -3.21
C ILE A 149 -7.53 -15.33 -3.12
N ASN A 150 -7.24 -16.37 -2.33
CA ASN A 150 -5.90 -16.94 -2.15
C ASN A 150 -4.81 -15.90 -1.78
N GLY A 151 -5.14 -14.95 -0.91
CA GLY A 151 -4.17 -14.00 -0.36
C GLY A 151 -3.71 -12.91 -1.34
N LYS A 152 -4.40 -12.70 -2.46
CA LYS A 152 -4.15 -11.59 -3.39
C LYS A 152 -5.38 -10.67 -3.49
N LEU A 153 -5.13 -9.36 -3.49
CA LEU A 153 -6.15 -8.33 -3.65
C LEU A 153 -6.63 -8.27 -5.11
N VAL A 154 -7.94 -8.38 -5.33
CA VAL A 154 -8.58 -8.20 -6.64
C VAL A 154 -9.57 -7.03 -6.52
N LEU A 155 -9.42 -5.99 -7.35
CA LEU A 155 -10.33 -4.82 -7.40
C LEU A 155 -11.41 -5.04 -8.49
N ASN A 156 -12.69 -4.80 -8.18
CA ASN A 156 -13.80 -4.96 -9.15
C ASN A 156 -13.83 -3.79 -10.19
N PRO A 157 -14.16 -4.02 -11.49
CA PRO A 157 -13.73 -3.18 -12.62
C PRO A 157 -14.70 -2.05 -13.07
N GLU A 158 -15.74 -1.72 -12.31
CA GLU A 158 -16.78 -0.74 -12.74
C GLU A 158 -16.58 0.66 -12.10
N THR A 159 -15.42 1.29 -12.31
CA THR A 159 -15.20 2.70 -11.92
C THR A 159 -15.65 3.65 -13.05
N PRO A 160 -16.55 4.64 -12.78
CA PRO A 160 -17.05 5.57 -13.80
C PRO A 160 -15.93 6.32 -14.57
N PRO A 161 -16.07 6.54 -15.89
CA PRO A 161 -15.00 7.05 -16.74
C PRO A 161 -14.44 8.42 -16.34
N GLU A 162 -15.22 9.27 -15.68
CA GLU A 162 -14.80 10.61 -15.25
C GLU A 162 -13.64 10.63 -14.25
N TYR A 163 -13.41 9.54 -13.50
CA TYR A 163 -12.30 9.44 -12.54
C TYR A 163 -10.97 8.96 -13.14
N LYS A 164 -10.92 8.65 -14.45
CA LYS A 164 -9.68 8.24 -15.15
C LYS A 164 -8.67 9.36 -15.41
N ARG A 165 -8.89 10.59 -14.93
CA ARG A 165 -8.09 11.78 -15.33
C ARG A 165 -7.18 12.40 -14.27
N GLN A 166 -7.04 11.86 -13.05
CA GLN A 166 -6.11 12.46 -12.06
C GLN A 166 -5.01 11.56 -11.48
N TYR A 167 -4.91 10.31 -11.92
CA TYR A 167 -3.68 9.53 -11.70
C TYR A 167 -3.20 8.98 -13.04
N LYS A 168 -2.02 9.43 -13.48
CA LYS A 168 -1.25 8.71 -14.50
C LYS A 168 -0.90 7.35 -13.90
N ILE A 169 -1.70 6.34 -14.23
CA ILE A 169 -1.31 4.94 -14.08
C ILE A 169 -0.02 4.77 -14.90
N PRO A 170 1.13 4.43 -14.31
CA PRO A 170 2.26 3.98 -15.11
C PRO A 170 1.82 2.70 -15.82
N HIS A 171 1.93 2.70 -17.15
CA HIS A 171 1.75 1.49 -17.93
C HIS A 171 2.60 0.36 -17.34
N ILE A 172 1.94 -0.69 -16.86
CA ILE A 172 2.57 -1.98 -16.63
C ILE A 172 2.82 -2.56 -18.03
N THR A 173 3.92 -2.19 -18.66
CA THR A 173 4.55 -3.07 -19.64
C THR A 173 5.33 -4.09 -18.86
N ARG A 174 4.75 -5.30 -18.82
CA ARG A 174 5.34 -6.59 -18.51
C ARG A 174 6.87 -6.57 -18.49
N THR A 175 7.47 -6.79 -17.31
CA THR A 175 8.87 -7.17 -17.19
C THR A 175 9.02 -8.60 -17.71
N GLU A 176 9.83 -8.77 -18.75
CA GLU A 176 10.42 -10.06 -19.07
C GLU A 176 11.79 -10.15 -18.38
N ASN A 177 11.89 -11.14 -17.49
CA ASN A 177 13.05 -11.97 -17.19
C ASN A 177 14.19 -11.41 -16.31
N SER A 178 14.29 -11.98 -15.10
CA SER A 178 15.33 -12.99 -14.88
C SER A 178 14.80 -14.14 -13.98
N SER A 179 15.03 -15.38 -14.43
CA SER A 179 14.59 -16.69 -13.90
C SER A 179 13.14 -17.18 -14.20
N TYR A 180 12.80 -17.41 -15.47
CA TYR A 180 11.58 -18.14 -15.90
C TYR A 180 11.85 -19.41 -16.75
N ALA A 181 13.08 -19.93 -16.79
CA ALA A 181 13.37 -21.12 -17.58
C ALA A 181 13.02 -22.44 -16.87
N GLU A 182 13.05 -22.50 -15.53
CA GLU A 182 12.84 -23.76 -14.79
C GLU A 182 11.42 -23.90 -14.20
N ILE A 183 10.67 -22.79 -14.11
CA ILE A 183 9.32 -22.77 -13.49
C ILE A 183 8.21 -22.87 -14.56
N ALA A 184 8.48 -22.45 -15.81
CA ALA A 184 7.50 -22.44 -16.90
C ALA A 184 7.22 -23.83 -17.50
N ASP A 185 8.21 -24.73 -17.55
CA ASP A 185 8.02 -26.08 -18.08
C ASP A 185 7.15 -26.95 -17.16
N VAL A 186 7.23 -26.71 -15.84
CA VAL A 186 6.39 -27.39 -14.85
C VAL A 186 4.93 -26.91 -14.94
N ASP A 187 4.71 -25.61 -15.13
CA ASP A 187 3.36 -25.02 -15.17
C ASP A 187 2.62 -25.34 -16.49
N LYS A 188 3.35 -25.43 -17.61
CA LYS A 188 2.78 -25.84 -18.90
C LYS A 188 2.38 -27.31 -18.91
N SER A 189 3.20 -28.19 -18.34
CA SER A 189 2.88 -29.62 -18.21
C SER A 189 1.62 -29.85 -17.39
N LEU A 190 1.46 -29.12 -16.27
CA LEU A 190 0.26 -29.21 -15.43
C LEU A 190 -0.97 -28.62 -16.10
N MET A 191 -0.82 -27.54 -16.86
CA MET A 191 -1.94 -26.93 -17.59
C MET A 191 -2.41 -27.77 -18.77
N ASP A 192 -1.51 -28.46 -19.46
CA ASP A 192 -1.88 -29.42 -20.51
C ASP A 192 -2.61 -30.64 -19.91
N GLU A 193 -2.18 -31.14 -18.75
CA GLU A 193 -2.89 -32.20 -18.01
C GLU A 193 -4.28 -31.76 -17.54
N ILE A 194 -4.41 -30.54 -17.00
CA ILE A 194 -5.69 -29.97 -16.58
C ILE A 194 -6.64 -29.78 -17.77
N TYR A 195 -6.11 -29.36 -18.92
CA TYR A 195 -6.91 -29.18 -20.13
C TYR A 195 -7.44 -30.50 -20.68
N ASP A 196 -6.59 -31.53 -20.73
CA ASP A 196 -7.01 -32.87 -21.18
C ASP A 196 -8.03 -33.50 -20.22
N LEU A 197 -7.87 -33.31 -18.90
CA LEU A 197 -8.84 -33.77 -17.90
C LEU A 197 -10.19 -33.07 -18.07
N LYS A 198 -10.21 -31.75 -18.29
CA LYS A 198 -11.46 -31.00 -18.53
C LYS A 198 -12.18 -31.49 -19.78
N LYS A 199 -11.44 -31.69 -20.87
CA LYS A 199 -12.01 -32.20 -22.14
C LYS A 199 -12.60 -33.59 -21.98
N ARG A 200 -11.97 -34.46 -21.16
CA ARG A 200 -12.46 -35.81 -20.88
C ARG A 200 -13.74 -35.81 -20.04
N ILE A 201 -13.82 -34.92 -19.05
CA ILE A 201 -15.02 -34.73 -18.23
C ILE A 201 -16.19 -34.25 -19.08
N GLU A 202 -15.95 -33.27 -19.96
CA GLU A 202 -16.98 -32.70 -20.83
C GLU A 202 -17.53 -33.74 -21.83
N GLN A 203 -16.67 -34.62 -22.35
CA GLN A 203 -17.09 -35.75 -23.19
C GLN A 203 -17.90 -36.80 -22.42
N LEU A 204 -17.57 -37.06 -21.16
CA LEU A 204 -18.32 -37.98 -20.30
C LEU A 204 -19.69 -37.43 -19.93
N GLU A 205 -19.79 -36.12 -19.69
CA GLU A 205 -21.05 -35.42 -19.41
C GLU A 205 -21.98 -35.37 -20.63
N GLN A 206 -21.43 -35.30 -21.85
CA GLN A 206 -22.22 -35.37 -23.09
C GLN A 206 -22.64 -36.80 -23.49
N SER A 207 -22.12 -37.83 -22.81
CA SER A 207 -22.41 -39.25 -23.08
C SER A 207 -23.40 -39.90 -22.12
N LYS A 208 -23.99 -39.12 -21.20
CA LYS A 208 -25.08 -39.51 -20.29
C LYS A 208 -26.43 -38.96 -20.75
#